data_AF-A0A7Y0JFQ1-F1
#
_entry.id   AF-A0A7Y0JFQ1-F1
#
_cell.length_a   1.000
_cell.length_b   1.000
_cell.length_c   1.000
_cell.angle_alpha   90.00
_cell.angle_beta   90.00
_cell.angle_gamma   90.00
#
_symmetry.space_group_name_H-M   'P 1'
#
loop_
_entity.id
_entity.type
_entity.pdbx_description
1 polymer ?
#
loop_
_entity_poly.entity_id
_entity_poly.type
_entity_poly.pdbx_seq_one_letter_code
_entity_poly.pdbx_strand_id
1 'polypeptide(L)'
;MESAEVDAYLRRIGAEWPSSATGAALRELQVRHLRAVPFENLSIHLGEEIVLAEERLVEKVVGARRGGFCYELNGAFGGLLTALGFEVTVLAARVHGEAGRLGIPYDHMALRVRTADGGDWLADVGFGAHSHFPLAFGERGEQADPAGTFAVVGVQGVGRADASPVDDLDVLRDGTPQYRLETRPRVLEDFVAGAWWHRTSPDSHFTRSLVCSRLTEDGGRITLSGRTLTTTGADGTRDVRELGSDDEVLSVYRERFGIRLGRVPAVRNPDVSG
;
A
#
# COMPACT_ATOMS: atom_id res chain seq x y z
N MET A 1 1.74 -0.69 -19.76
CA MET A 1 0.27 -0.85 -19.70
C MET A 1 -0.38 -0.27 -20.95
N GLU A 2 -1.16 -1.07 -21.66
CA GLU A 2 -1.90 -0.66 -22.86
C GLU A 2 -3.23 0.04 -22.51
N SER A 3 -3.82 0.79 -23.45
CA SER A 3 -5.06 1.56 -23.20
C SER A 3 -6.21 0.72 -22.63
N ALA A 4 -6.38 -0.52 -23.09
CA ALA A 4 -7.44 -1.41 -22.61
C ALA A 4 -7.23 -1.88 -21.16
N GLU A 5 -5.97 -2.00 -20.73
CA GLU A 5 -5.60 -2.34 -19.35
C GLU A 5 -5.81 -1.14 -18.43
N VAL A 6 -5.45 0.07 -18.88
CA VAL A 6 -5.75 1.32 -18.18
C VAL A 6 -7.25 1.47 -17.95
N ASP A 7 -8.04 1.27 -19.01
CA ASP A 7 -9.51 1.25 -18.96
C ASP A 7 -10.04 0.26 -17.91
N ALA A 8 -9.48 -0.95 -17.88
CA ALA A 8 -9.89 -1.98 -16.94
C ALA A 8 -9.51 -1.62 -15.49
N TYR A 9 -8.33 -1.02 -15.30
CA TYR A 9 -7.87 -0.55 -13.99
C TYR A 9 -8.74 0.60 -13.48
N LEU A 10 -9.00 1.62 -14.31
CA LEU A 10 -9.87 2.74 -13.96
C LEU A 10 -11.26 2.24 -13.58
N ARG A 11 -11.85 1.30 -14.34
CA ARG A 11 -13.10 0.62 -13.95
C ARG A 11 -12.97 -0.14 -12.64
N ARG A 12 -11.85 -0.81 -12.36
CA ARG A 12 -11.61 -1.57 -11.13
C ARG A 12 -11.66 -0.66 -9.89
N ILE A 13 -11.14 0.55 -10.00
CA ILE A 13 -11.16 1.56 -8.93
C ILE A 13 -12.34 2.53 -9.03
N GLY A 14 -13.17 2.39 -10.06
CA GLY A 14 -14.30 3.27 -10.34
C GLY A 14 -13.89 4.68 -10.75
N ALA A 15 -12.67 4.91 -11.24
CA ALA A 15 -12.21 6.21 -11.72
C ALA A 15 -12.57 6.44 -13.20
N GLU A 16 -12.60 7.71 -13.60
CA GLU A 16 -12.65 8.11 -15.00
C GLU A 16 -11.25 8.44 -15.51
N TRP A 17 -11.11 8.51 -16.83
CA TRP A 17 -9.89 9.02 -17.45
C TRP A 17 -9.69 10.49 -17.09
N PRO A 18 -8.56 10.87 -16.46
CA PRO A 18 -8.27 12.27 -16.21
C PRO A 18 -7.98 12.98 -17.54
N SER A 19 -8.42 14.23 -17.65
CA SER A 19 -8.09 15.09 -18.80
C SER A 19 -6.60 15.44 -18.86
N SER A 20 -5.92 15.42 -17.71
CA SER A 20 -4.48 15.67 -17.58
C SER A 20 -3.95 15.14 -16.24
N ALA A 21 -2.64 14.84 -16.21
CA ALA A 21 -1.92 14.29 -15.05
C ALA A 21 -1.65 15.35 -13.97
N THR A 22 -2.70 15.88 -13.34
CA THR A 22 -2.65 16.94 -12.31
C THR A 22 -2.61 16.40 -10.89
N GLY A 23 -2.26 17.23 -9.91
CA GLY A 23 -2.32 16.86 -8.49
C GLY A 23 -3.74 16.48 -8.04
N ALA A 24 -4.77 17.14 -8.58
CA ALA A 24 -6.17 16.81 -8.30
C ALA A 24 -6.55 15.42 -8.83
N ALA A 25 -6.11 15.08 -10.05
CA ALA A 25 -6.31 13.74 -10.62
C ALA A 25 -5.58 12.67 -9.79
N LEU A 26 -4.33 12.92 -9.37
CA LEU A 26 -3.57 11.98 -8.52
C LEU A 26 -4.29 11.72 -7.20
N ARG A 27 -4.78 12.77 -6.53
CA ARG A 27 -5.55 12.66 -5.28
C ARG A 27 -6.80 11.79 -5.45
N GLU A 28 -7.55 12.03 -6.52
CA GLU A 28 -8.76 11.25 -6.82
C GLU A 28 -8.45 9.77 -7.07
N LEU A 29 -7.41 9.49 -7.88
CA LEU A 29 -6.97 8.14 -8.20
C LEU A 29 -6.51 7.38 -6.95
N GLN A 30 -5.75 8.01 -6.05
CA GLN A 30 -5.29 7.40 -4.81
C GLN A 30 -6.46 7.03 -3.88
N VAL A 31 -7.39 7.96 -3.63
CA VAL A 31 -8.56 7.70 -2.78
C VAL A 31 -9.42 6.57 -3.35
N ARG A 32 -9.67 6.58 -4.66
CA ARG A 32 -10.44 5.53 -5.33
C ARG A 32 -9.74 4.18 -5.25
N HIS A 33 -8.43 4.13 -5.41
CA HIS A 33 -7.65 2.91 -5.25
C HIS A 33 -7.78 2.36 -3.83
N LEU A 34 -7.54 3.18 -2.81
CA LEU A 34 -7.62 2.79 -1.39
C LEU A 34 -9.00 2.26 -0.98
N ARG A 35 -10.08 2.75 -1.61
CA ARG A 35 -11.46 2.30 -1.36
C ARG A 35 -11.80 1.00 -2.09
N ALA A 36 -11.23 0.80 -3.27
CA ALA A 36 -11.62 -0.30 -4.15
C ALA A 36 -10.72 -1.53 -4.03
N VAL A 37 -9.42 -1.35 -3.84
CA VAL A 37 -8.39 -2.40 -3.85
C VAL A 37 -7.88 -2.60 -2.43
N PRO A 38 -8.08 -3.79 -1.82
CA PRO A 38 -7.64 -4.02 -0.47
C PRO A 38 -6.13 -4.21 -0.37
N PHE A 39 -5.55 -3.73 0.74
CA PHE A 39 -4.27 -4.19 1.23
C PHE A 39 -4.44 -5.57 1.85
N GLU A 40 -3.75 -6.58 1.32
CA GLU A 40 -3.90 -7.97 1.76
C GLU A 40 -2.67 -8.83 1.53
N ASN A 41 -2.48 -9.86 2.36
CA ASN A 41 -1.36 -10.79 2.27
C ASN A 41 -1.81 -12.25 2.01
N LEU A 42 -3.01 -12.45 1.46
CA LEU A 42 -3.62 -13.76 1.32
C LEU A 42 -2.81 -14.70 0.42
N SER A 43 -2.13 -14.17 -0.60
CA SER A 43 -1.30 -14.98 -1.49
C SER A 43 -0.20 -15.75 -0.74
N ILE A 44 0.39 -15.16 0.31
CA ILE A 44 1.39 -15.82 1.17
C ILE A 44 0.77 -17.07 1.83
N HIS A 45 -0.45 -16.92 2.34
CA HIS A 45 -1.16 -17.94 3.10
C HIS A 45 -1.86 -18.98 2.23
N LEU A 46 -2.21 -18.62 1.00
CA LEU A 46 -2.74 -19.53 -0.01
C LEU A 46 -1.63 -20.31 -0.74
N GLY A 47 -0.36 -19.94 -0.52
CA GLY A 47 0.79 -20.55 -1.18
C GLY A 47 0.93 -20.12 -2.64
N GLU A 48 0.33 -18.99 -3.00
CA GLU A 48 0.42 -18.40 -4.33
C GLU A 48 1.78 -17.72 -4.52
N GLU A 49 2.28 -17.75 -5.74
CA GLU A 49 3.49 -17.02 -6.09
C GLU A 49 3.23 -15.52 -6.21
N ILE A 50 4.15 -14.71 -5.70
CA ILE A 50 4.15 -13.25 -5.85
C ILE A 50 5.27 -12.91 -6.83
N VAL A 51 4.89 -12.41 -8.01
CA VAL A 51 5.81 -12.03 -9.09
C VAL A 51 5.72 -10.52 -9.28
N LEU A 52 6.84 -9.82 -9.07
CA LEU A 52 6.92 -8.37 -9.22
C LEU A 52 7.21 -7.99 -10.68
N ALA A 53 6.22 -8.19 -11.54
CA ALA A 53 6.24 -7.75 -12.94
C ALA A 53 4.92 -7.04 -13.25
N GLU A 54 4.96 -5.92 -13.98
CA GLU A 54 3.81 -5.03 -14.18
C GLU A 54 2.56 -5.81 -14.63
N GLU A 55 2.67 -6.65 -15.65
CA GLU A 55 1.55 -7.39 -16.22
C GLU A 55 0.94 -8.36 -15.18
N ARG A 56 1.77 -8.96 -14.33
CA ARG A 56 1.32 -9.89 -13.28
C ARG A 56 0.62 -9.14 -12.15
N LEU A 57 1.12 -7.96 -11.78
CA LEU A 57 0.52 -7.13 -10.75
C LEU A 57 -0.84 -6.59 -11.21
N VAL A 58 -0.92 -6.10 -12.45
CA VAL A 58 -2.17 -5.61 -13.06
C VAL A 58 -3.19 -6.73 -13.19
N GLU A 59 -2.80 -7.91 -13.70
CA GLU A 59 -3.70 -9.05 -13.82
C GLU A 59 -4.25 -9.50 -12.45
N LYS A 60 -3.41 -9.46 -11.40
CA LYS A 60 -3.86 -9.77 -10.03
C LYS A 60 -4.89 -8.73 -9.54
N VAL A 61 -4.56 -7.45 -9.60
CA VAL A 61 -5.39 -6.36 -9.03
C VAL A 61 -6.69 -6.15 -9.82
N VAL A 62 -6.59 -6.20 -11.15
CA VAL A 62 -7.68 -5.88 -12.08
C VAL A 62 -8.43 -7.13 -12.52
N GLY A 63 -7.73 -8.10 -13.13
CA GLY A 63 -8.31 -9.31 -13.69
C GLY A 63 -8.89 -10.23 -12.61
N ALA A 64 -8.06 -10.64 -11.65
CA ALA A 64 -8.48 -11.48 -10.52
C ALA A 64 -9.22 -10.72 -9.42
N ARG A 65 -9.32 -9.38 -9.52
CA ARG A 65 -9.92 -8.47 -8.53
C ARG A 65 -9.38 -8.69 -7.11
N ARG A 66 -8.11 -9.09 -7.01
CA ARG A 66 -7.40 -9.26 -5.73
C ARG A 66 -6.82 -7.91 -5.26
N GLY A 67 -6.19 -7.95 -4.11
CA GLY A 67 -5.35 -6.88 -3.61
C GLY A 67 -3.89 -7.31 -3.63
N GLY A 68 -3.14 -6.83 -2.64
CA GLY A 68 -1.78 -7.24 -2.37
C GLY A 68 -1.17 -6.42 -1.25
N PHE A 69 0.11 -6.65 -0.97
CA PHE A 69 0.89 -5.78 -0.10
C PHE A 69 1.61 -4.67 -0.90
N CYS A 70 2.49 -3.90 -0.25
CA CYS A 70 3.04 -2.66 -0.77
C CYS A 70 3.61 -2.74 -2.19
N TYR A 71 4.43 -3.75 -2.51
CA TYR A 71 5.05 -3.87 -3.83
C TYR A 71 4.03 -4.13 -4.94
N GLU A 72 3.00 -4.91 -4.65
CA GLU A 72 1.97 -5.25 -5.62
C GLU A 72 1.07 -4.07 -5.90
N LEU A 73 0.66 -3.35 -4.83
CA LEU A 73 -0.24 -2.21 -4.94
C LEU A 73 0.46 -0.99 -5.54
N ASN A 74 1.63 -0.60 -5.02
CA ASN A 74 2.37 0.55 -5.54
C ASN A 74 3.02 0.25 -6.90
N GLY A 75 3.36 -1.02 -7.19
CA GLY A 75 3.79 -1.43 -8.53
C GLY A 75 2.68 -1.29 -9.58
N ALA A 76 1.50 -1.87 -9.32
CA ALA A 76 0.36 -1.76 -10.22
C ALA A 76 -0.12 -0.30 -10.38
N PHE A 77 -0.17 0.46 -9.28
CA PHE A 77 -0.58 1.87 -9.30
C PHE A 77 0.44 2.77 -10.00
N GLY A 78 1.74 2.54 -9.80
CA GLY A 78 2.80 3.25 -10.52
C GLY A 78 2.74 3.03 -12.04
N GLY A 79 2.45 1.80 -12.48
CA GLY A 79 2.19 1.49 -13.88
C GLY A 79 0.99 2.26 -14.44
N LEU A 80 -0.12 2.30 -13.69
CA LEU A 80 -1.31 3.07 -14.07
C LEU A 80 -0.97 4.56 -14.22
N LEU A 81 -0.33 5.15 -13.22
CA LEU A 81 0.03 6.57 -13.23
C LEU A 81 0.95 6.91 -14.40
N THR A 82 1.95 6.07 -14.68
CA THR A 82 2.84 6.24 -15.83
C THR A 82 2.06 6.23 -17.15
N ALA A 83 1.13 5.29 -17.32
CA ALA A 83 0.29 5.21 -18.52
C ALA A 83 -0.68 6.39 -18.67
N LEU A 84 -1.06 7.05 -17.56
CA LEU A 84 -1.86 8.27 -17.55
C LEU A 84 -1.03 9.56 -17.75
N GLY A 85 0.29 9.44 -17.94
CA GLY A 85 1.18 10.57 -18.24
C GLY A 85 1.74 11.28 -17.00
N PHE A 86 1.62 10.68 -15.81
CA PHE A 86 2.37 11.14 -14.64
C PHE A 86 3.83 10.71 -14.75
N GLU A 87 4.74 11.50 -14.18
CA GLU A 87 6.12 11.07 -14.02
C GLU A 87 6.28 10.38 -12.67
N VAL A 88 6.59 9.08 -12.68
CA VAL A 88 6.65 8.25 -11.49
C VAL A 88 8.09 7.82 -11.21
N THR A 89 8.54 8.01 -9.97
CA THR A 89 9.79 7.46 -9.44
C THR A 89 9.46 6.51 -8.31
N VAL A 90 9.93 5.27 -8.41
CA VAL A 90 9.80 4.27 -7.34
C VAL A 90 10.84 4.54 -6.26
N LEU A 91 10.41 4.55 -5.00
CA LEU A 91 11.27 4.75 -3.84
C LEU A 91 11.16 3.59 -2.86
N ALA A 92 12.27 3.27 -2.21
CA ALA A 92 12.30 2.29 -1.12
C ALA A 92 12.12 2.99 0.21
N ALA A 93 11.46 2.31 1.15
CA ALA A 93 11.31 2.77 2.52
C ALA A 93 11.52 1.62 3.51
N ARG A 94 11.82 2.00 4.76
CA ARG A 94 11.96 1.11 5.91
C ARG A 94 10.93 1.51 6.95
N VAL A 95 10.05 0.60 7.33
CA VAL A 95 8.98 0.90 8.29
C VAL A 95 9.58 1.06 9.68
N HIS A 96 9.13 2.08 10.42
CA HIS A 96 9.48 2.23 11.83
C HIS A 96 8.71 1.21 12.66
N GLY A 97 9.45 0.30 13.28
CA GLY A 97 8.92 -0.68 14.23
C GLY A 97 9.07 -0.24 15.68
N GLU A 98 8.84 -1.19 16.58
CA GLU A 98 8.97 -0.97 18.02
C GLU A 98 10.36 -0.46 18.41
N ALA A 99 10.38 0.44 19.41
CA ALA A 99 11.59 1.07 19.93
C ALA A 99 12.44 1.81 18.87
N GLY A 100 11.81 2.27 17.77
CA GLY A 100 12.49 3.05 16.72
C GLY A 100 13.40 2.23 15.81
N ARG A 101 13.28 0.89 15.82
CA ARG A 101 14.02 0.04 14.88
C ARG A 101 13.39 0.13 13.50
N LEU A 102 14.22 0.43 12.50
CA LEU A 102 13.82 0.36 11.10
C LEU A 102 13.73 -1.10 10.65
N GLY A 103 12.72 -1.41 9.85
CA GLY A 103 12.56 -2.70 9.16
C GLY A 103 13.71 -3.03 8.21
N ILE A 104 13.61 -4.12 7.46
CA ILE A 104 14.68 -4.54 6.55
C ILE A 104 14.93 -3.50 5.43
N PRO A 105 16.06 -3.54 4.71
CA PRO A 105 16.15 -2.83 3.44
C PRO A 105 15.05 -3.29 2.47
N TYR A 106 14.51 -2.37 1.67
CA TYR A 106 13.40 -2.64 0.73
C TYR A 106 12.10 -3.12 1.39
N ASP A 107 11.89 -2.88 2.68
CA ASP A 107 10.72 -3.30 3.48
C ASP A 107 9.38 -2.70 2.99
N HIS A 108 9.43 -1.49 2.44
CA HIS A 108 8.27 -0.82 1.87
C HIS A 108 8.61 -0.14 0.55
N MET A 109 7.61 0.00 -0.32
CA MET A 109 7.72 0.70 -1.60
C MET A 109 6.71 1.85 -1.60
N ALA A 110 7.13 3.04 -2.00
CA ALA A 110 6.26 4.20 -2.21
C ALA A 110 6.61 4.88 -3.55
N LEU A 111 5.78 5.83 -3.99
CA LEU A 111 5.94 6.49 -5.27
C LEU A 111 6.15 7.99 -5.08
N ARG A 112 7.20 8.55 -5.67
CA ARG A 112 7.27 9.99 -5.92
C ARG A 112 6.68 10.27 -7.29
N VAL A 113 5.76 11.23 -7.37
CA VAL A 113 4.96 11.52 -8.56
C VAL A 113 5.04 13.00 -8.88
N ARG A 114 5.59 13.33 -10.06
CA ARG A 114 5.54 14.70 -10.60
C ARG A 114 4.37 14.85 -11.56
N THR A 115 3.66 15.96 -11.45
CA THR A 115 2.40 16.22 -12.16
C THR A 115 2.59 17.32 -13.21
N ALA A 116 1.72 17.33 -14.23
CA ALA A 116 1.80 18.27 -15.36
C ALA A 116 1.59 19.74 -14.95
N ASP A 117 0.90 19.97 -13.83
CA ASP A 117 0.70 21.27 -13.18
C ASP A 117 1.87 21.66 -12.25
N GLY A 118 2.98 20.90 -12.25
CA GLY A 118 4.22 21.24 -11.55
C GLY A 118 4.29 20.76 -10.09
N GLY A 119 3.33 19.94 -9.65
CA GLY A 119 3.35 19.33 -8.32
C GLY A 119 4.37 18.20 -8.20
N ASP A 120 4.83 17.96 -6.97
CA ASP A 120 5.76 16.89 -6.59
C ASP A 120 5.25 16.22 -5.32
N TRP A 121 4.78 14.97 -5.45
CA TRP A 121 3.96 14.30 -4.47
C TRP A 121 4.55 12.95 -4.07
N LEU A 122 4.33 12.55 -2.81
CA LEU A 122 4.49 11.19 -2.32
C LEU A 122 3.11 10.51 -2.35
N ALA A 123 2.96 9.53 -3.23
CA ALA A 123 1.77 8.71 -3.33
C ALA A 123 2.06 7.31 -2.78
N ASP A 124 1.12 6.77 -2.03
CA ASP A 124 1.24 5.45 -1.42
C ASP A 124 -0.13 4.81 -1.22
N VAL A 125 -0.41 3.77 -2.00
CA VAL A 125 -1.63 2.96 -1.89
C VAL A 125 -1.37 1.61 -1.20
N GLY A 126 -0.16 1.40 -0.71
CA GLY A 126 0.38 0.09 -0.34
C GLY A 126 0.79 -0.08 1.12
N PHE A 127 0.70 0.95 1.97
CA PHE A 127 1.13 0.87 3.38
C PHE A 127 0.07 0.29 4.35
N GLY A 128 -1.18 0.14 3.90
CA GLY A 128 -2.29 -0.31 4.74
C GLY A 128 -3.04 0.84 5.42
N ALA A 129 -2.67 1.23 6.65
CA ALA A 129 -3.30 2.39 7.35
C ALA A 129 -2.41 3.61 7.17
N HIS A 130 -2.76 4.50 6.24
CA HIS A 130 -1.91 5.63 5.87
C HIS A 130 -2.72 6.82 5.34
N SER A 131 -2.05 7.84 4.79
CA SER A 131 -2.69 9.01 4.23
C SER A 131 -3.67 8.63 3.12
N HIS A 132 -4.81 9.30 3.09
CA HIS A 132 -5.79 9.13 2.03
C HIS A 132 -5.38 9.89 0.77
N PHE A 133 -4.67 11.00 0.95
CA PHE A 133 -4.20 11.87 -0.11
C PHE A 133 -2.68 11.76 -0.32
N PRO A 134 -2.18 12.07 -1.54
CA PRO A 134 -0.76 12.25 -1.78
C PRO A 134 -0.22 13.39 -0.91
N LEU A 135 0.98 13.21 -0.36
CA LEU A 135 1.65 14.22 0.46
C LEU A 135 2.58 15.06 -0.42
N ALA A 136 2.61 16.38 -0.25
CA ALA A 136 3.58 17.24 -0.92
C ALA A 136 5.00 16.81 -0.53
N PHE A 137 5.78 16.35 -1.52
CA PHE A 137 7.09 15.72 -1.31
C PHE A 137 8.18 16.75 -0.99
N GLY A 138 8.08 17.95 -1.57
CA GLY A 138 9.02 19.06 -1.36
C GLY A 138 8.74 19.90 -0.11
N GLU A 139 7.54 19.78 0.46
CA GLU A 139 7.14 20.53 1.66
C GLU A 139 7.55 19.77 2.93
N ARG A 140 7.98 20.51 3.95
CA ARG A 140 8.42 19.95 5.25
C ARG A 140 7.47 20.24 6.40
N GLY A 141 6.42 21.02 6.13
CA GLY A 141 5.39 21.36 7.10
C GLY A 141 4.37 20.24 7.28
N GLU A 142 3.49 20.44 8.24
CA GLU A 142 2.32 19.59 8.47
C GLU A 142 1.31 19.69 7.33
N GLN A 143 0.72 18.55 6.98
CA GLN A 143 -0.24 18.38 5.91
C GLN A 143 -1.47 17.67 6.46
N ALA A 144 -2.63 18.32 6.37
CA ALA A 144 -3.88 17.78 6.88
C ALA A 144 -4.41 16.67 5.96
N ASP A 145 -4.74 15.52 6.54
CA ASP A 145 -5.37 14.38 5.88
C ASP A 145 -6.52 13.84 6.76
N PRO A 146 -7.57 13.21 6.21
CA PRO A 146 -8.63 12.63 7.02
C PRO A 146 -8.12 11.52 7.97
N ALA A 147 -6.98 10.89 7.67
CA ALA A 147 -6.34 9.92 8.54
C ALA A 147 -5.48 10.55 9.64
N GLY A 148 -5.31 11.87 9.69
CA GLY A 148 -4.48 12.58 10.66
C GLY A 148 -3.56 13.60 10.00
N THR A 149 -2.65 14.18 10.78
CA THR A 149 -1.71 15.18 10.27
C THR A 149 -0.41 14.49 9.86
N PHE A 150 -0.01 14.64 8.60
CA PHE A 150 1.22 14.05 8.08
C PHE A 150 2.33 15.08 7.90
N ALA A 151 3.58 14.64 7.93
CA ALA A 151 4.72 15.47 7.54
C ALA A 151 5.79 14.61 6.89
N VAL A 152 6.42 15.13 5.84
CA VAL A 152 7.63 14.55 5.25
C VAL A 152 8.80 15.39 5.77
N VAL A 153 9.69 14.83 6.58
CA VAL A 153 10.74 15.61 7.26
C VAL A 153 12.12 15.03 7.01
N GLY A 154 13.16 15.87 7.11
CA GLY A 154 14.53 15.37 7.12
C GLY A 154 14.79 14.52 8.36
N VAL A 155 15.59 13.47 8.23
CA VAL A 155 15.98 12.62 9.36
C VAL A 155 16.76 13.45 10.38
N GLN A 156 16.22 13.61 11.59
CA GLN A 156 16.95 14.25 12.68
C GLN A 156 17.94 13.27 13.30
N GLY A 157 19.24 13.58 13.19
CA GLY A 157 20.32 12.90 13.91
C GLY A 157 20.92 11.68 13.22
N VAL A 158 21.85 11.92 12.29
CA VAL A 158 23.12 11.17 12.19
C VAL A 158 24.17 12.19 11.79
N GLY A 159 25.16 12.44 12.65
CA GLY A 159 26.31 13.27 12.34
C GLY A 159 27.13 12.67 11.20
N ARG A 160 26.76 12.96 9.96
CA ARG A 160 27.61 12.76 8.79
C ARG A 160 28.19 14.10 8.40
N ALA A 161 29.48 14.27 8.69
CA ALA A 161 30.28 15.40 8.25
C ALA A 161 30.50 15.41 6.71
N ASP A 162 30.01 14.39 6.01
CA ASP A 162 30.21 14.18 4.58
C ASP A 162 28.84 14.04 3.91
N ALA A 163 28.18 15.18 3.68
CA ALA A 163 26.84 15.26 3.10
C ALA A 163 26.86 14.79 1.63
N SER A 164 26.17 13.67 1.35
CA SER A 164 25.72 13.31 0.00
C SER A 164 24.42 14.07 -0.29
N PRO A 165 24.17 14.56 -1.51
CA PRO A 165 22.99 15.37 -1.86
C PRO A 165 21.62 14.63 -1.85
N VAL A 166 21.53 13.48 -1.17
CA VAL A 166 20.38 12.55 -1.21
C VAL A 166 20.11 12.10 0.21
N ASP A 167 19.55 12.99 1.03
CA ASP A 167 19.17 12.66 2.40
C ASP A 167 17.88 11.82 2.40
N ASP A 168 17.83 10.84 3.29
CA ASP A 168 16.61 10.09 3.60
C ASP A 168 15.60 11.03 4.29
N LEU A 169 14.32 10.71 4.15
CA LEU A 169 13.21 11.45 4.75
C LEU A 169 12.41 10.54 5.68
N ASP A 170 11.95 11.04 6.82
CA ASP A 170 10.95 10.32 7.62
C ASP A 170 9.56 10.85 7.28
N VAL A 171 8.60 9.94 7.08
CA VAL A 171 7.18 10.27 7.00
C VAL A 171 6.58 10.08 8.38
N LEU A 172 6.01 11.16 8.91
CA LEU A 172 5.36 11.19 10.22
C LEU A 172 3.84 11.22 10.04
N ARG A 173 3.13 10.64 11.00
CA ARG A 173 1.68 10.79 11.20
C ARG A 173 1.45 11.16 12.66
N ASP A 174 0.81 12.29 12.90
CA ASP A 174 0.55 12.85 14.24
C ASP A 174 1.83 12.90 15.10
N GLY A 175 2.93 13.32 14.49
CA GLY A 175 4.27 13.38 15.10
C GLY A 175 4.97 12.02 15.27
N THR A 176 4.33 10.91 14.94
CA THR A 176 4.90 9.55 15.07
C THR A 176 5.50 9.07 13.74
N PRO A 177 6.77 8.66 13.70
CA PRO A 177 7.39 8.10 12.49
C PRO A 177 6.67 6.85 11.98
N GLN A 178 6.37 6.82 10.69
CA GLN A 178 5.73 5.70 9.99
C GLN A 178 6.77 4.88 9.22
N TYR A 179 7.51 5.53 8.34
CA TYR A 179 8.62 4.91 7.61
C TYR A 179 9.69 5.95 7.26
N ARG A 180 10.91 5.44 7.04
CA ARG A 180 12.03 6.20 6.48
C ARG A 180 12.14 5.91 4.99
N LEU A 181 12.03 6.94 4.18
CA LEU A 181 12.08 6.92 2.73
C LEU A 181 13.50 7.24 2.23
N GLU A 182 14.03 6.35 1.40
CA GLU A 182 15.24 6.61 0.63
C GLU A 182 14.88 7.43 -0.60
N THR A 183 15.52 8.58 -0.82
CA THR A 183 15.22 9.46 -1.95
C THR A 183 15.88 9.03 -3.26
N ARG A 184 16.67 7.95 -3.22
CA ARG A 184 17.28 7.32 -4.40
C ARG A 184 16.23 6.56 -5.23
N PRO A 185 16.14 6.81 -6.56
CA PRO A 185 15.29 6.03 -7.45
C PRO A 185 15.61 4.53 -7.41
N ARG A 186 14.55 3.72 -7.45
CA ARG A 186 14.59 2.26 -7.52
C ARG A 186 13.84 1.76 -8.75
N VAL A 187 14.03 0.48 -9.03
CA VAL A 187 13.21 -0.27 -9.98
C VAL A 187 12.43 -1.36 -9.22
N LEU A 188 11.36 -1.87 -9.82
CA LEU A 188 10.48 -2.84 -9.16
C LEU A 188 11.23 -4.13 -8.77
N GLU A 189 12.21 -4.53 -9.57
CA GLU A 189 13.05 -5.70 -9.38
C GLU A 189 13.93 -5.61 -8.12
N ASP A 190 14.28 -4.40 -7.67
CA ASP A 190 15.05 -4.20 -6.43
C ASP A 190 14.31 -4.78 -5.20
N PHE A 191 12.98 -4.83 -5.26
CA PHE A 191 12.12 -5.26 -4.16
C PHE A 191 11.90 -6.77 -4.11
N VAL A 192 12.43 -7.56 -5.06
CA VAL A 192 12.29 -9.03 -5.05
C VAL A 192 12.83 -9.64 -3.75
N ALA A 193 13.94 -9.09 -3.22
CA ALA A 193 14.51 -9.53 -1.95
C ALA A 193 13.59 -9.21 -0.76
N GLY A 194 12.98 -8.01 -0.72
CA GLY A 194 12.01 -7.62 0.29
C GLY A 194 10.76 -8.50 0.24
N ALA A 195 10.17 -8.68 -0.95
CA ALA A 195 9.03 -9.56 -1.17
C ALA A 195 9.31 -11.01 -0.76
N TRP A 196 10.53 -11.51 -1.02
CA TRP A 196 10.95 -12.83 -0.56
C TRP A 196 11.01 -12.91 0.96
N TRP A 197 11.61 -11.92 1.64
CA TRP A 197 11.62 -11.88 3.10
C TRP A 197 10.21 -11.85 3.67
N HIS A 198 9.34 -10.99 3.14
CA HIS A 198 7.96 -10.86 3.62
C HIS A 198 7.11 -12.12 3.41
N ARG A 199 7.40 -12.92 2.39
CA ARG A 199 6.66 -14.17 2.13
C ARG A 199 7.23 -15.40 2.84
N THR A 200 8.52 -15.43 3.21
CA THR A 200 9.17 -16.64 3.75
C THR A 200 9.68 -16.50 5.18
N SER A 201 10.09 -15.30 5.60
CA SER A 201 10.78 -15.14 6.87
C SER A 201 9.82 -15.39 8.03
N PRO A 202 10.19 -16.23 9.02
CA PRO A 202 9.40 -16.38 10.24
C PRO A 202 9.39 -15.09 11.05
N ASP A 203 10.27 -14.12 10.77
CA ASP A 203 10.30 -12.79 11.40
C ASP A 203 9.40 -11.75 10.74
N SER A 204 8.85 -12.06 9.57
CA SER A 204 7.90 -11.16 8.93
C SER A 204 6.55 -11.18 9.63
N HIS A 205 5.97 -10.00 9.84
CA HIS A 205 4.59 -9.93 10.32
C HIS A 205 3.61 -10.57 9.32
N PHE A 206 3.90 -10.47 8.01
CA PHE A 206 3.05 -11.04 6.97
C PHE A 206 3.03 -12.57 6.91
N THR A 207 3.98 -13.27 7.55
CA THR A 207 3.92 -14.74 7.67
C THR A 207 3.20 -15.17 8.96
N ARG A 208 3.09 -14.27 9.94
CA ARG A 208 2.52 -14.53 11.28
C ARG A 208 1.04 -14.20 11.40
N SER A 209 0.50 -13.32 10.55
CA SER A 209 -0.89 -12.90 10.61
C SER A 209 -1.51 -12.77 9.23
N LEU A 210 -2.81 -13.03 9.15
CA LEU A 210 -3.64 -12.76 7.98
C LEU A 210 -4.21 -11.36 8.10
N VAL A 211 -4.11 -10.56 7.05
CA VAL A 211 -4.71 -9.23 6.99
C VAL A 211 -5.32 -8.98 5.62
N CYS A 212 -6.53 -8.42 5.62
CA CYS A 212 -7.18 -7.84 4.45
C CYS A 212 -7.90 -6.57 4.91
N SER A 213 -7.46 -5.42 4.42
CA SER A 213 -7.90 -4.10 4.88
C SER A 213 -8.16 -3.17 3.71
N ARG A 214 -9.17 -2.30 3.84
CA ARG A 214 -9.39 -1.22 2.87
C ARG A 214 -10.07 -0.02 3.49
N LEU A 215 -9.96 1.12 2.82
CA LEU A 215 -10.70 2.32 3.15
C LEU A 215 -12.19 2.16 2.85
N THR A 216 -13.05 2.72 3.71
CA THR A 216 -14.50 2.77 3.49
C THR A 216 -14.93 4.14 2.97
N GLU A 217 -16.13 4.22 2.38
CA GLU A 217 -16.61 5.45 1.70
C GLU A 217 -16.75 6.65 2.64
N ASP A 218 -17.10 6.39 3.90
CA ASP A 218 -17.19 7.37 4.97
C ASP A 218 -15.82 7.90 5.45
N GLY A 219 -14.70 7.35 4.93
CA GLY A 219 -13.34 7.67 5.36
C GLY A 219 -12.84 6.81 6.53
N GLY A 220 -13.63 5.82 6.95
CA GLY A 220 -13.22 4.81 7.92
C GLY A 220 -12.39 3.69 7.31
N ARG A 221 -12.26 2.57 8.04
CA ARG A 221 -11.54 1.38 7.60
C ARG A 221 -12.28 0.11 7.97
N ILE A 222 -12.21 -0.88 7.10
CA ILE A 222 -12.63 -2.25 7.40
C ILE A 222 -11.44 -3.18 7.28
N THR A 223 -11.23 -4.06 8.25
CA THR A 223 -10.12 -5.01 8.31
C THR A 223 -10.62 -6.39 8.74
N LEU A 224 -10.29 -7.41 7.98
CA LEU A 224 -10.45 -8.80 8.38
C LEU A 224 -9.07 -9.38 8.70
N SER A 225 -8.88 -9.83 9.93
CA SER A 225 -7.66 -10.47 10.41
C SER A 225 -7.99 -11.87 10.92
N GLY A 226 -7.65 -12.90 10.12
CA GLY A 226 -8.15 -14.26 10.36
C GLY A 226 -9.67 -14.29 10.33
N ARG A 227 -10.29 -14.41 11.50
CA ARG A 227 -11.76 -14.43 11.69
C ARG A 227 -12.30 -13.18 12.39
N THR A 228 -11.43 -12.26 12.78
CA THR A 228 -11.82 -11.03 13.47
C THR A 228 -12.06 -9.92 12.44
N LEU A 229 -13.30 -9.47 12.33
CA LEU A 229 -13.69 -8.32 11.53
C LEU A 229 -13.68 -7.06 12.41
N THR A 230 -12.85 -6.09 12.04
CA THR A 230 -12.82 -4.76 12.65
C THR A 230 -13.36 -3.73 11.67
N THR A 231 -14.32 -2.91 12.10
CA THR A 231 -14.75 -1.71 11.38
C THR A 231 -14.44 -0.50 12.24
N THR A 232 -13.80 0.51 11.64
CA THR A 232 -13.49 1.79 12.29
C THR A 232 -14.12 2.90 11.47
N GLY A 233 -15.04 3.67 12.03
CA GLY A 233 -15.62 4.85 11.39
C GLY A 233 -14.63 6.01 11.32
N ALA A 234 -14.91 6.99 10.47
CA ALA A 234 -14.07 8.20 10.35
C ALA A 234 -14.05 9.06 11.63
N ASP A 235 -15.05 8.92 12.49
CA ASP A 235 -15.11 9.54 13.82
C ASP A 235 -14.31 8.76 14.89
N GLY A 236 -13.66 7.66 14.51
CA GLY A 236 -12.91 6.78 15.40
C GLY A 236 -13.76 5.72 16.12
N THR A 237 -15.08 5.66 15.88
CA THR A 237 -15.92 4.58 16.41
C THR A 237 -15.40 3.23 15.93
N ARG A 238 -15.29 2.25 16.83
CA ARG A 238 -14.69 0.95 16.52
C ARG A 238 -15.61 -0.18 16.94
N ASP A 239 -15.98 -1.01 15.96
CA ASP A 239 -16.70 -2.27 16.15
C ASP A 239 -15.78 -3.44 15.83
N VAL A 240 -15.82 -4.46 16.68
CA VAL A 240 -15.02 -5.69 16.52
C VAL A 240 -15.94 -6.88 16.70
N ARG A 241 -15.95 -7.75 15.70
CA ARG A 241 -16.76 -8.94 15.66
C ARG A 241 -15.95 -10.15 15.25
N GLU A 242 -16.12 -11.25 15.98
CA GLU A 242 -15.59 -12.55 15.59
C GLU A 242 -16.60 -13.26 14.68
N LEU A 243 -16.13 -13.76 13.53
CA LEU A 243 -16.96 -14.50 12.58
C LEU A 243 -17.04 -15.98 12.97
N GLY A 244 -18.24 -16.54 13.04
CA GLY A 244 -18.51 -17.85 13.62
C GLY A 244 -18.41 -19.04 12.65
N SER A 245 -18.51 -18.81 11.33
CA SER A 245 -18.42 -19.89 10.33
C SER A 245 -17.53 -19.55 9.13
N ASP A 246 -17.03 -20.56 8.42
CA ASP A 246 -16.22 -20.35 7.22
C ASP A 246 -17.00 -19.65 6.10
N ASP A 247 -18.28 -19.98 5.97
CA ASP A 247 -19.18 -19.31 5.03
C ASP A 247 -19.29 -17.81 5.32
N GLU A 248 -19.36 -17.42 6.59
CA GLU A 248 -19.39 -16.02 7.00
C GLU A 248 -18.09 -15.29 6.61
N VAL A 249 -16.93 -15.91 6.84
CA VAL A 249 -15.62 -15.36 6.44
C VAL A 249 -15.55 -15.17 4.91
N LEU A 250 -15.95 -16.19 4.15
CA LEU A 250 -15.98 -16.13 2.69
C LEU A 250 -16.98 -15.09 2.17
N SER A 251 -18.12 -14.92 2.85
CA SER A 251 -19.10 -13.86 2.57
C SER A 251 -18.48 -12.49 2.73
N VAL A 252 -17.75 -12.27 3.83
CA VAL A 252 -17.09 -10.98 4.11
C VAL A 252 -16.02 -10.67 3.07
N TYR A 253 -15.17 -11.63 2.67
CA TYR A 253 -14.22 -11.43 1.56
C TYR A 253 -14.93 -11.00 0.28
N ARG A 254 -16.02 -11.68 -0.08
CA ARG A 254 -16.77 -11.41 -1.31
C ARG A 254 -17.48 -10.07 -1.29
N GLU A 255 -18.21 -9.78 -0.24
CA GLU A 255 -19.12 -8.63 -0.16
C GLU A 255 -18.41 -7.36 0.26
N ARG A 256 -17.46 -7.47 1.20
CA ARG A 256 -16.77 -6.31 1.75
C ARG A 256 -15.49 -5.99 1.00
N PHE A 257 -14.76 -6.98 0.50
CA PHE A 257 -13.47 -6.77 -0.17
C PHE A 257 -13.49 -7.08 -1.68
N GLY A 258 -14.59 -7.64 -2.20
CA GLY A 258 -14.71 -8.01 -3.62
C GLY A 258 -13.87 -9.24 -4.01
N ILE A 259 -13.34 -9.97 -3.04
CA ILE A 259 -12.46 -11.13 -3.24
C ILE A 259 -13.28 -12.41 -3.14
N ARG A 260 -13.22 -13.26 -4.18
CA ARG A 260 -13.79 -14.61 -4.13
C ARG A 260 -12.70 -15.62 -3.82
N LEU A 261 -12.85 -16.36 -2.73
CA LEU A 261 -11.94 -17.43 -2.32
C LEU A 261 -12.67 -18.78 -2.36
N GLY A 262 -11.96 -19.83 -2.74
CA GLY A 262 -12.48 -21.21 -2.70
C GLY A 262 -12.43 -21.86 -1.31
N ARG A 263 -11.66 -21.27 -0.37
CA ARG A 263 -11.53 -21.71 1.02
C ARG A 263 -11.10 -20.56 1.91
N VAL A 264 -11.37 -20.68 3.22
CA VAL A 264 -10.88 -19.71 4.20
C VAL A 264 -9.35 -19.77 4.26
N PRO A 265 -8.65 -18.63 4.12
CA PRO A 265 -7.20 -18.60 4.26
C PRO A 265 -6.83 -18.81 5.74
N ALA A 266 -5.78 -19.58 5.98
CA ALA A 266 -5.23 -19.82 7.31
C ALA A 266 -3.75 -19.42 7.34
N VAL A 267 -3.27 -18.94 8.50
CA VAL A 267 -1.85 -18.60 8.66
C VAL A 267 -1.03 -19.83 8.30
N ARG A 268 -0.07 -19.65 7.38
CA ARG A 268 0.73 -20.76 6.86
C ARG A 268 1.78 -21.07 7.89
N ASN A 269 1.71 -22.23 8.52
CA ASN A 269 2.72 -22.67 9.46
C ASN A 269 3.97 -23.11 8.68
N PRO A 270 5.11 -22.41 8.77
CA PRO A 270 6.30 -22.77 8.00
C PRO A 270 6.82 -24.17 8.35
N ASP A 271 6.55 -24.65 9.56
CA ASP A 271 7.02 -25.94 10.10
C ASP A 271 6.24 -27.17 9.59
N VAL A 272 5.20 -27.01 8.76
CA VAL A 272 4.36 -28.12 8.26
C VAL A 272 4.62 -28.44 6.78
N SER A 273 5.66 -27.86 6.19
CA SER A 273 6.12 -28.24 4.85
C SER A 273 7.06 -29.44 4.95
N GLY A 274 6.50 -30.63 5.20
CA GLY A 274 7.20 -31.91 5.03
C GLY A 274 7.33 -32.31 3.57
#